data_AF-A0A7V8Z282-F1
#
_entry.id   AF-A0A7V8Z282-F1
#
_cell.length_a   1.000
_cell.length_b   1.000
_cell.length_c   1.000
_cell.angle_alpha   90.00
_cell.angle_beta   90.00
_cell.angle_gamma   90.00
#
_symmetry.space_group_name_H-M   'P 1'
#
loop_
_entity.id
_entity.type
_entity.pdbx_description
1 polymer ?
#
loop_
_entity_poly.entity_id
_entity_poly.type
_entity_poly.pdbx_seq_one_letter_code
_entity_poly.pdbx_strand_id
1 'polypeptide(L)'
;MRMRMIIAVGALAALAAGCSGDDGDTTTTLAGGVGGTVTSLPDAASGGASTTVAPGAVTTTIVLAEPVIPTWTIASSEEGDDGSTIVVVLDPASYDSLTDIDLQNVIAEVVDSEDPVLVAHVVDDPAVAGMVLLDDTTPAQNRRLDRHYLARLEDGFRIVFLGPFADTAAVVLGS
;
A
#
# COMPACT_ATOMS: atom_id res chain seq x y z
N MET A 1 25.09 3.74 -45.34
CA MET A 1 24.71 2.53 -46.12
C MET A 1 23.48 1.95 -45.43
N ARG A 2 22.28 2.09 -45.99
CA ARG A 2 21.57 1.04 -46.78
C ARG A 2 21.55 -0.29 -46.01
N MET A 3 20.45 -0.99 -45.73
CA MET A 3 19.04 -1.02 -46.16
C MET A 3 18.50 -2.30 -45.47
N ARG A 4 17.27 -2.41 -44.97
CA ARG A 4 16.16 -3.07 -45.66
C ARG A 4 14.90 -3.09 -44.79
N MET A 5 13.80 -2.80 -45.47
CA MET A 5 12.40 -2.79 -45.09
C MET A 5 11.74 -4.07 -45.64
N ILE A 6 10.90 -4.77 -44.86
CA ILE A 6 9.86 -5.75 -45.26
C ILE A 6 8.85 -5.82 -44.07
N ILE A 7 7.68 -5.14 -44.05
CA ILE A 7 6.33 -5.43 -44.61
C ILE A 7 5.74 -6.84 -44.31
N ALA A 8 4.64 -6.89 -43.53
CA ALA A 8 3.37 -7.65 -43.75
C ALA A 8 2.66 -7.93 -42.40
N VAL A 9 1.56 -7.26 -42.05
CA VAL A 9 0.14 -7.62 -42.31
C VAL A 9 -0.30 -8.94 -41.65
N GLY A 10 -1.18 -8.81 -40.65
CA GLY A 10 -1.99 -9.89 -40.10
C GLY A 10 -3.22 -9.31 -39.39
N ALA A 11 -4.31 -9.16 -40.14
CA ALA A 11 -5.61 -8.72 -39.64
C ALA A 11 -6.54 -9.92 -39.40
N LEU A 12 -7.52 -9.71 -38.52
CA LEU A 12 -8.85 -10.34 -38.46
C LEU A 12 -9.01 -11.69 -37.74
N ALA A 13 -9.78 -11.69 -36.64
CA ALA A 13 -11.03 -12.47 -36.53
C ALA A 13 -11.85 -12.00 -35.31
N ALA A 14 -13.16 -11.90 -35.53
CA ALA A 14 -14.17 -11.42 -34.60
C ALA A 14 -15.09 -12.56 -34.12
N LEU A 15 -15.87 -12.26 -33.08
CA LEU A 15 -17.20 -12.79 -32.71
C LEU A 15 -17.32 -14.07 -31.84
N ALA A 16 -17.87 -13.85 -30.64
CA ALA A 16 -19.00 -14.55 -30.00
C ALA A 16 -19.46 -13.61 -28.83
N ALA A 17 -20.63 -12.96 -28.74
CA ALA A 17 -22.03 -13.42 -28.72
C ALA A 17 -22.18 -14.69 -27.85
N GLY A 18 -22.90 -14.78 -26.72
CA GLY A 18 -23.89 -13.98 -26.00
C GLY A 18 -24.51 -14.88 -24.91
N CYS A 19 -25.54 -14.40 -24.21
CA CYS A 19 -26.38 -15.03 -23.16
C CYS A 19 -25.77 -15.07 -21.73
N SER A 20 -26.29 -14.42 -20.68
CA SER A 20 -27.67 -14.22 -20.12
C SER A 20 -28.06 -15.27 -19.07
N GLY A 21 -28.47 -14.75 -17.90
CA GLY A 21 -29.14 -15.46 -16.80
C GLY A 21 -28.17 -15.86 -15.68
N ASP A 22 -28.48 -15.75 -14.39
CA ASP A 22 -29.70 -15.40 -13.66
C ASP A 22 -29.29 -15.26 -12.17
N ASP A 23 -30.14 -14.61 -11.38
CA ASP A 23 -30.00 -14.20 -9.99
C ASP A 23 -29.48 -15.26 -8.99
N GLY A 24 -28.76 -14.79 -7.96
CA GLY A 24 -28.26 -15.63 -6.87
C GLY A 24 -27.75 -14.83 -5.67
N ASP A 25 -28.71 -14.30 -4.90
CA ASP A 25 -28.66 -13.99 -3.46
C ASP A 25 -27.57 -13.06 -2.90
N THR A 26 -27.95 -11.78 -2.80
CA THR A 26 -27.38 -10.86 -1.82
C THR A 26 -27.75 -11.33 -0.40
N THR A 27 -26.83 -11.97 0.30
CA THR A 27 -26.97 -12.20 1.74
C THR A 27 -26.33 -11.03 2.49
N THR A 28 -27.14 -10.02 2.82
CA THR A 28 -26.81 -8.99 3.81
C THR A 28 -27.12 -9.53 5.20
N THR A 29 -26.10 -9.96 5.94
CA THR A 29 -26.24 -10.21 7.38
C THR A 29 -26.06 -8.89 8.13
N LEU A 30 -27.18 -8.21 8.39
CA LEU A 30 -27.28 -7.21 9.46
C LEU A 30 -27.49 -7.96 10.79
N ALA A 31 -26.39 -8.26 11.49
CA ALA A 31 -26.47 -8.65 12.88
C ALA A 31 -26.66 -7.39 13.74
N GLY A 32 -27.93 -7.06 13.97
CA GLY A 32 -28.33 -6.10 14.98
C GLY A 32 -27.96 -6.62 16.38
N GLY A 33 -27.09 -5.88 17.06
CA GLY A 33 -26.82 -6.00 18.49
C GLY A 33 -27.09 -4.68 19.17
N VAL A 34 -28.36 -4.26 19.24
CA VAL A 34 -28.82 -3.21 20.16
C VAL A 34 -28.83 -3.80 21.58
N GLY A 35 -27.67 -3.74 22.24
CA GLY A 35 -27.53 -3.93 23.68
C GLY A 35 -27.72 -2.60 24.38
N GLY A 36 -28.97 -2.18 24.53
CA GLY A 36 -29.31 -1.06 25.41
C GLY A 36 -29.10 -1.45 26.87
N THR A 37 -28.35 -0.64 27.62
CA THR A 37 -28.39 -0.66 29.08
C THR A 37 -28.84 0.70 29.57
N VAL A 38 -30.00 0.70 30.22
CA VAL A 38 -30.69 1.84 30.81
C VAL A 38 -30.00 2.28 32.11
N THR A 39 -29.90 3.60 32.24
CA THR A 39 -29.53 4.49 33.35
C THR A 39 -29.88 4.04 34.78
N SER A 40 -28.99 4.36 35.73
CA SER A 40 -29.37 4.97 37.01
C SER A 40 -28.23 5.85 37.56
N LEU A 41 -28.51 7.15 37.76
CA LEU A 41 -27.68 8.04 38.58
C LEU A 41 -28.12 7.88 40.05
N PRO A 42 -27.20 7.66 41.00
CA PRO A 42 -27.45 8.05 42.38
C PRO A 42 -27.06 9.52 42.61
N ASP A 43 -27.88 10.15 43.43
CA ASP A 43 -27.91 11.56 43.83
C ASP A 43 -26.58 12.06 44.42
N ALA A 44 -26.33 13.36 44.28
CA ALA A 44 -25.16 14.02 44.83
C ALA A 44 -25.28 14.20 46.35
N ALA A 45 -24.33 13.69 47.12
CA ALA A 45 -24.14 14.08 48.52
C ALA A 45 -22.67 14.39 48.80
N SER A 46 -22.47 15.56 49.39
CA SER A 46 -21.20 16.23 49.66
C SER A 46 -20.34 15.54 50.73
N GLY A 47 -19.01 15.66 50.57
CA GLY A 47 -18.07 15.84 51.68
C GLY A 47 -17.54 14.58 52.37
N GLY A 48 -16.21 14.41 52.32
CA GLY A 48 -15.45 13.54 53.24
C GLY A 48 -14.44 12.66 52.52
N ALA A 49 -13.15 12.94 52.68
CA ALA A 49 -12.07 12.12 52.14
C ALA A 49 -12.17 10.68 52.68
N SER A 50 -12.27 9.71 51.77
CA SER A 50 -12.19 8.28 52.06
C SER A 50 -11.53 7.56 50.88
N THR A 51 -10.40 6.91 51.11
CA THR A 51 -9.77 5.99 50.16
C THR A 51 -10.73 4.83 49.86
N THR A 52 -11.27 4.82 48.65
CA THR A 52 -12.11 3.73 48.13
C THR A 52 -11.49 3.24 46.83
N VAL A 53 -10.98 1.99 46.81
CA VAL A 53 -10.67 1.31 45.54
C VAL A 53 -12.00 1.10 44.83
N ALA A 54 -12.23 1.81 43.74
CA ALA A 54 -13.44 1.66 42.94
C ALA A 54 -13.49 0.24 42.33
N PRO A 55 -14.54 -0.56 42.59
CA PRO A 55 -14.77 -1.77 41.82
C PRO A 55 -15.25 -1.34 40.42
N GLY A 56 -14.43 -1.57 39.40
CA GLY A 56 -14.80 -1.27 38.01
C GLY A 56 -13.79 -0.46 37.19
N ALA A 57 -12.55 -0.30 37.65
CA ALA A 57 -11.48 0.15 36.77
C ALA A 57 -11.19 -0.94 35.72
N VAL A 58 -11.84 -0.84 34.56
CA VAL A 58 -11.47 -1.61 33.38
C VAL A 58 -10.18 -1.00 32.85
N THR A 59 -9.05 -1.58 33.23
CA THR A 59 -7.78 -1.30 32.57
C THR A 59 -7.83 -1.91 31.19
N THR A 60 -8.15 -1.10 30.17
CA THR A 60 -8.00 -1.52 28.78
C THR A 60 -6.51 -1.51 28.44
N THR A 61 -5.88 -2.68 28.50
CA THR A 61 -4.53 -2.87 27.97
C THR A 61 -4.65 -2.95 26.45
N ILE A 62 -4.29 -1.86 25.75
CA ILE A 62 -4.10 -1.89 24.30
C ILE A 62 -2.77 -2.59 24.06
N VAL A 63 -2.82 -3.83 23.57
CA VAL A 63 -1.63 -4.50 23.04
C VAL A 63 -1.39 -3.92 21.66
N LEU A 64 -0.40 -3.04 21.52
CA LEU A 64 0.08 -2.63 20.19
C LEU A 64 0.78 -3.84 19.59
N ALA A 65 0.23 -4.38 18.50
CA ALA A 65 0.97 -5.34 17.68
C ALA A 65 2.23 -4.65 17.14
N GLU A 66 3.34 -5.37 17.07
CA GLU A 66 4.55 -4.87 16.42
C GLU A 66 4.25 -4.60 14.93
N PRO A 67 4.78 -3.52 14.35
CA PRO A 67 4.60 -3.25 12.92
C PRO A 67 5.21 -4.41 12.12
N VAL A 68 4.37 -5.08 11.33
CA VAL A 68 4.81 -6.15 10.43
C VAL A 68 5.16 -5.51 9.10
N ILE A 69 6.44 -5.52 8.73
CA ILE A 69 6.89 -5.01 7.43
C ILE A 69 6.40 -5.96 6.33
N PRO A 70 5.73 -5.45 5.27
CA PRO A 70 5.38 -6.24 4.10
C PRO A 70 6.58 -6.98 3.51
N THR A 71 6.39 -8.22 3.08
CA THR A 71 7.41 -8.95 2.33
C THR A 71 7.56 -8.35 0.94
N TRP A 72 8.79 -8.26 0.45
CA TRP A 72 9.11 -7.63 -0.82
C TRP A 72 10.19 -8.39 -1.58
N THR A 73 10.28 -8.13 -2.88
CA THR A 73 11.30 -8.68 -3.77
C THR A 73 11.82 -7.63 -4.74
N ILE A 74 13.06 -7.76 -5.20
CA ILE A 74 13.64 -6.91 -6.23
C ILE A 74 13.26 -7.46 -7.60
N ALA A 75 12.47 -6.70 -8.36
CA ALA A 75 12.11 -7.03 -9.74
C ALA A 75 13.16 -6.57 -10.75
N SER A 76 13.84 -5.45 -10.46
CA SER A 76 14.93 -4.92 -11.27
C SER A 76 15.91 -4.15 -10.41
N SER A 77 17.19 -4.18 -10.79
CA SER A 77 18.24 -3.35 -10.20
C SER A 77 19.17 -2.92 -11.33
N GLU A 78 19.35 -1.61 -11.47
CA GLU A 78 20.25 -0.99 -12.44
C GLU A 78 21.32 -0.21 -11.68
N GLU A 79 22.58 -0.65 -11.79
CA GLU A 79 23.70 0.05 -11.18
C GLU A 79 23.98 1.38 -11.89
N GLY A 80 24.12 2.45 -11.11
CA GLY A 80 24.50 3.79 -11.58
C GLY A 80 25.77 4.29 -10.90
N ASP A 81 26.36 5.36 -11.44
CA ASP A 81 27.62 5.93 -10.94
C ASP A 81 27.51 6.43 -9.48
N ASP A 82 26.34 6.95 -9.10
CA ASP A 82 26.05 7.52 -7.77
C ASP A 82 25.21 6.58 -6.87
N GLY A 83 24.85 5.40 -7.38
CA GLY A 83 24.03 4.39 -6.71
C GLY A 83 23.01 3.72 -7.61
N SER A 84 22.44 2.64 -7.10
CA SER A 84 21.51 1.79 -7.85
C SER A 84 20.11 2.38 -7.94
N THR A 85 19.46 2.16 -9.08
CA THR A 85 18.01 2.33 -9.24
C THR A 85 17.34 0.96 -9.12
N ILE A 86 16.54 0.80 -8.07
CA ILE A 86 15.92 -0.48 -7.72
C ILE A 86 14.40 -0.41 -7.92
N VAL A 87 13.81 -1.49 -8.43
CA VAL A 87 12.36 -1.68 -8.47
C VAL A 87 11.97 -2.80 -7.52
N VAL A 88 11.16 -2.46 -6.53
CA VAL A 88 10.68 -3.32 -5.45
C VAL A 88 9.22 -3.65 -5.68
N VAL A 89 8.88 -4.94 -5.61
CA VAL A 89 7.51 -5.44 -5.70
C VAL A 89 7.12 -6.05 -4.37
N LEU A 90 6.05 -5.53 -3.77
CA LEU A 90 5.47 -6.06 -2.54
C LEU A 90 4.70 -7.36 -2.81
N ASP A 91 4.77 -8.31 -1.88
CA ASP A 91 3.92 -9.50 -1.91
C ASP A 91 2.55 -9.19 -1.28
N PRO A 92 1.44 -9.18 -2.05
CA PRO A 92 0.12 -8.88 -1.52
C PRO A 92 -0.41 -9.92 -0.52
N ALA A 93 0.22 -11.10 -0.41
CA ALA A 93 -0.12 -12.07 0.64
C ALA A 93 0.48 -11.70 2.02
N SER A 94 1.39 -10.72 2.07
CA SER A 94 2.09 -10.33 3.30
C SER A 94 1.43 -9.19 4.08
N TYR A 95 0.35 -8.60 3.55
CA TYR A 95 -0.39 -7.51 4.19
C TYR A 95 -1.87 -7.55 3.84
N ASP A 96 -2.73 -7.21 4.80
CA ASP A 96 -4.17 -7.00 4.54
C ASP A 96 -4.45 -5.56 4.05
N SER A 97 -3.63 -4.61 4.50
CA SER A 97 -3.69 -3.20 4.16
C SER A 97 -2.30 -2.58 4.28
N LEU A 98 -2.02 -1.55 3.48
CA LEU A 98 -0.78 -0.79 3.56
C LEU A 98 -1.03 0.59 4.16
N THR A 99 -0.09 1.02 4.99
CA THR A 99 0.03 2.38 5.51
C THR A 99 1.27 3.08 4.93
N ASP A 100 1.33 4.39 5.08
CA ASP A 100 2.52 5.18 4.75
C ASP A 100 3.75 4.76 5.58
N ILE A 101 3.53 4.32 6.83
CA ILE A 101 4.60 3.79 7.69
C ILE A 101 5.14 2.47 7.15
N ASP A 102 4.27 1.59 6.64
CA ASP A 102 4.71 0.31 6.05
C ASP A 102 5.61 0.54 4.84
N LEU A 103 5.25 1.48 3.96
CA LEU A 103 6.06 1.86 2.80
C LEU A 103 7.40 2.50 3.20
N GLN A 104 7.42 3.32 4.25
CA GLN A 104 8.66 3.87 4.79
C GLN A 104 9.58 2.77 5.31
N ASN A 105 9.04 1.81 6.06
CA ASN A 105 9.81 0.70 6.60
C ASN A 105 10.37 -0.20 5.48
N VAL A 106 9.59 -0.48 4.44
CA VAL A 106 10.09 -1.23 3.27
C VAL A 106 11.24 -0.49 2.60
N ILE A 107 11.11 0.82 2.34
CA ILE A 107 12.17 1.59 1.69
C ILE A 107 13.42 1.65 2.58
N ALA A 108 13.26 1.85 3.89
CA ALA A 108 14.39 1.83 4.82
C ALA A 108 15.11 0.48 4.81
N GLU A 109 14.37 -0.64 4.82
CA GLU A 109 14.96 -1.98 4.74
C GLU A 109 15.67 -2.22 3.40
N VAL A 110 15.12 -1.72 2.29
CA VAL A 110 15.77 -1.79 0.97
C VAL A 110 17.09 -1.00 0.97
N VAL A 111 17.11 0.20 1.53
CA VAL A 111 18.34 1.02 1.65
C VAL A 111 19.36 0.39 2.59
N ASP A 112 18.92 -0.28 3.66
CA ASP A 112 19.81 -0.96 4.60
C ASP A 112 20.39 -2.27 4.02
N SER A 113 19.66 -2.93 3.11
CA SER A 113 20.05 -4.21 2.51
C SER A 113 20.83 -4.05 1.21
N GLU A 114 20.54 -3.01 0.43
CA GLU A 114 21.17 -2.70 -0.84
C GLU A 114 21.94 -1.38 -0.67
N ASP A 115 23.24 -1.36 -0.94
CA ASP A 115 24.05 -0.15 -0.77
C ASP A 115 25.06 0.03 -1.92
N PRO A 116 25.17 1.23 -2.54
CA PRO A 116 24.34 2.43 -2.32
C PRO A 116 23.07 2.45 -3.19
N VAL A 117 21.92 2.82 -2.62
CA VAL A 117 20.66 3.04 -3.37
C VAL A 117 20.43 4.52 -3.60
N LEU A 118 20.31 4.92 -4.86
CA LEU A 118 19.99 6.29 -5.25
C LEU A 118 18.48 6.47 -5.45
N VAL A 119 17.83 5.49 -6.06
CA VAL A 119 16.40 5.50 -6.36
C VAL A 119 15.80 4.13 -6.07
N ALA A 120 14.65 4.10 -5.41
CA ALA A 120 13.86 2.88 -5.22
C ALA A 120 12.41 3.15 -5.63
N HIS A 121 11.86 2.32 -6.51
CA HIS A 121 10.46 2.36 -6.94
C HIS A 121 9.70 1.24 -6.23
N VAL A 122 8.65 1.56 -5.46
CA VAL A 122 7.84 0.55 -4.75
C VAL A 122 6.49 0.38 -5.42
N VAL A 123 6.19 -0.84 -5.87
CA VAL A 123 4.91 -1.22 -6.48
C VAL A 123 4.30 -2.45 -5.80
N ASP A 124 2.99 -2.65 -5.92
CA ASP A 124 2.30 -3.85 -5.42
C ASP A 124 1.88 -4.84 -6.52
N ASP A 125 1.96 -4.45 -7.80
CA ASP A 125 1.65 -5.31 -8.94
C ASP A 125 2.92 -5.54 -9.79
N PRO A 126 3.39 -6.80 -9.95
CA PRO A 126 4.54 -7.10 -10.79
C PRO A 126 4.32 -6.66 -12.26
N ALA A 127 3.08 -6.56 -12.73
CA ALA A 127 2.78 -6.10 -14.08
C ALA A 127 3.15 -4.63 -14.32
N VAL A 128 3.32 -3.81 -13.27
CA VAL A 128 3.75 -2.41 -13.41
C VAL A 128 5.23 -2.19 -13.11
N ALA A 129 5.95 -3.20 -12.61
CA ALA A 129 7.36 -3.07 -12.21
C ALA A 129 8.26 -2.55 -13.35
N GLY A 130 8.09 -3.05 -14.58
CA GLY A 130 8.84 -2.53 -15.73
C GLY A 130 8.33 -1.18 -16.25
N MET A 131 7.12 -0.77 -15.89
CA MET A 131 6.51 0.47 -16.38
C MET A 131 7.06 1.71 -15.69
N VAL A 132 7.53 1.59 -14.44
CA VAL A 132 8.08 2.72 -13.66
C VAL A 132 9.39 3.26 -14.23
N LEU A 133 10.06 2.46 -15.07
CA LEU A 133 11.33 2.81 -15.73
C LEU A 133 11.14 3.34 -17.16
N LEU A 134 9.91 3.42 -17.66
CA LEU A 134 9.63 3.93 -18.99
C LEU A 134 9.65 5.46 -19.00
N ASP A 135 10.37 6.06 -19.96
CA ASP A 135 10.37 7.50 -20.18
C ASP A 135 8.98 8.02 -20.58
N ASP A 136 8.24 7.22 -21.35
CA ASP A 136 6.91 7.55 -21.87
C ASP A 136 5.93 6.38 -21.65
N THR A 137 4.75 6.72 -21.15
CA THR A 137 3.68 5.77 -20.83
C THR A 137 2.38 6.13 -21.54
N THR A 138 1.66 5.11 -22.01
CA THR A 138 0.33 5.29 -22.59
C THR A 138 -0.70 5.63 -21.51
N PRO A 139 -1.86 6.24 -21.85
CA PRO A 139 -2.93 6.49 -20.89
C PRO A 139 -3.45 5.23 -20.17
N ALA A 140 -3.35 4.06 -20.80
CA ALA A 140 -3.71 2.80 -20.16
C ALA A 140 -2.69 2.35 -19.12
N GLN A 141 -1.40 2.55 -19.39
CA GLN A 141 -0.31 2.27 -18.43
C GLN A 141 -0.34 3.25 -17.27
N ASN A 142 -0.57 4.55 -17.51
CA ASN A 142 -0.69 5.55 -16.45
C ASN A 142 -1.78 5.18 -15.45
N ARG A 143 -2.96 4.79 -15.93
CA ARG A 143 -4.03 4.32 -15.03
C ARG A 143 -3.64 3.11 -14.20
N ARG A 144 -2.69 2.27 -14.63
CA ARG A 144 -2.19 1.16 -13.81
C ARG A 144 -1.18 1.67 -12.78
N LEU A 145 -0.24 2.51 -13.21
CA LEU A 145 0.72 3.17 -12.31
C LEU A 145 0.02 3.96 -11.21
N ASP A 146 -1.04 4.72 -11.52
CA ASP A 146 -1.82 5.48 -10.53
C ASP A 146 -2.41 4.61 -9.40
N ARG A 147 -2.65 3.32 -9.66
CA ARG A 147 -3.20 2.39 -8.66
C ARG A 147 -2.13 1.60 -7.93
N HIS A 148 -1.02 1.30 -8.60
CA HIS A 148 -0.06 0.27 -8.16
C HIS A 148 1.34 0.81 -7.88
N TYR A 149 1.58 2.10 -8.15
CA TYR A 149 2.84 2.76 -7.84
C TYR A 149 2.69 3.56 -6.54
N LEU A 150 3.33 3.08 -5.49
CA LEU A 150 2.98 3.44 -4.11
C LEU A 150 3.92 4.47 -3.50
N ALA A 151 5.22 4.32 -3.74
CA ALA A 151 6.23 5.22 -3.20
C ALA A 151 7.52 5.18 -4.03
N ARG A 152 8.32 6.23 -3.91
CA ARG A 152 9.62 6.37 -4.55
C ARG A 152 10.64 6.95 -3.57
N LEU A 153 11.81 6.36 -3.48
CA LEU A 153 12.99 7.01 -2.92
C LEU A 153 13.67 7.84 -4.01
N GLU A 154 13.99 9.08 -3.69
CA GLU A 154 14.73 10.02 -4.52
C GLU A 154 16.00 10.47 -3.79
N ASP A 155 17.07 10.67 -4.56
CA ASP A 155 18.37 11.16 -4.09
C ASP A 155 18.99 10.33 -2.95
N GLY A 156 18.54 9.07 -2.76
CA GLY A 156 18.99 8.16 -1.72
C GLY A 156 18.44 8.44 -0.31
N PHE A 157 17.65 9.50 -0.10
CA PHE A 157 17.15 9.84 1.25
C PHE A 157 15.73 10.39 1.31
N ARG A 158 15.12 10.78 0.20
CA ARG A 158 13.79 11.43 0.19
C ARG A 158 12.72 10.47 -0.31
N ILE A 159 11.75 10.13 0.52
CA ILE A 159 10.60 9.30 0.15
C ILE A 159 9.45 10.20 -0.34
N VAL A 160 8.99 9.93 -1.55
CA VAL A 160 7.81 10.55 -2.17
C VAL A 160 6.72 9.49 -2.29
N PHE A 161 5.55 9.77 -1.72
CA PHE A 161 4.39 8.90 -1.83
C PHE A 161 3.61 9.17 -3.12
N LEU A 162 3.06 8.11 -3.70
CA LEU A 162 2.49 8.10 -5.05
C LEU A 162 1.15 7.34 -5.06
N GLY A 163 0.41 7.49 -6.16
CA GLY A 163 -0.82 6.76 -6.40
C GLY A 163 -1.81 6.90 -5.22
N PRO A 164 -2.24 5.79 -4.57
CA PRO A 164 -3.14 5.83 -3.42
C PRO A 164 -2.61 6.61 -2.20
N PHE A 165 -1.30 6.85 -2.12
CA PHE A 165 -0.64 7.52 -1.00
C PHE A 165 -0.20 8.95 -1.34
N ALA A 166 -0.55 9.49 -2.51
CA ALA A 166 -0.03 10.79 -2.98
C ALA A 166 -0.40 12.01 -2.10
N ASP A 167 -1.43 11.89 -1.26
CA ASP A 167 -1.81 12.92 -0.29
C ASP A 167 -0.90 12.94 0.95
N THR A 168 -0.05 11.93 1.14
CA THR A 168 0.93 11.85 2.22
C THR A 168 2.13 12.75 1.91
N ALA A 169 2.55 13.54 2.89
CA ALA A 169 3.74 14.39 2.75
C ALA A 169 5.01 13.55 2.54
N ALA A 170 5.93 14.07 1.72
CA ALA A 170 7.24 13.44 1.54
C ALA A 170 8.03 13.40 2.86
N VAL A 171 8.82 12.34 3.03
CA VAL A 171 9.62 12.07 4.24
C VAL A 171 11.12 12.06 3.88
N VAL A 172 11.98 12.42 4.83
CA VAL A 172 13.45 12.33 4.71
C VAL A 172 13.97 11.29 5.68
N LEU A 173 14.77 10.34 5.17
CA LEU A 173 15.44 9.32 5.98
C LEU A 173 16.64 9.92 6.73
N GLY A 174 16.81 9.56 8.00
CA GLY A 174 17.99 9.91 8.80
C GLY A 174 18.02 11.31 9.43
N SER A 175 16.86 11.95 9.64
CA SER A 175 16.73 13.27 10.30
C SER A 175 17.02 13.27 11.80
#